data_AF-A0A448YTL8-F1
#
_entry.id   AF-A0A448YTL8-F1
#
_cell.length_a   1.000
_cell.length_b   1.000
_cell.length_c   1.000
_cell.angle_alpha   90.00
_cell.angle_beta   90.00
_cell.angle_gamma   90.00
#
_symmetry.space_group_name_H-M   'P 1'
#
loop_
_entity.id
_entity.type
_entity.pdbx_description
1 polymer ?
#
loop_
_entity_poly.entity_id
_entity_poly.type
_entity_poly.pdbx_seq_one_letter_code
_entity_poly.pdbx_strand_id
1 'polypeptide(L)'
;MSNEDFDTDPDWLTGVKNLPNYYNGEIKNAPATLIVVDKGNGWIDAYWFYFYSFNLGPFVMGFGPFGDHVGDWEHSLVRFYNGEPVIVWMSAHGGGGAYFYKNLEKYSDTKHPVIFSARGTHANYPSTGQHAHDIPYSILSDFTDRGPLWNPSLNYLAYTYDGDKVYMANGSEPFREAAYGDWLQYGGTWGDKKLPPEDPRQHWSPFEWKYIDGPEGPLHKNLLRISPCQRHKWWNFWSGCNVRNYIKYGDGFFDQEGNNSCGNLYNLIRPGILKTVLETVTWGGWFCWIMDLIFG
;
A
#
# COMPACT_ATOMS: atom_id res chain seq x y z
N MET A 1 20.13 -12.42 0.31
CA MET A 1 20.13 -13.24 1.53
C MET A 1 20.86 -12.48 2.62
N SER A 2 20.27 -12.45 3.81
CA SER A 2 20.85 -11.83 5.00
C SER A 2 22.05 -12.65 5.50
N ASN A 3 22.97 -11.97 6.19
CA ASN A 3 24.16 -12.60 6.77
C ASN A 3 23.93 -13.05 8.23
N GLU A 4 22.73 -12.81 8.76
CA GLU A 4 22.34 -13.06 10.14
C GLU A 4 21.02 -13.83 10.15
N ASP A 5 20.74 -14.57 11.22
CA ASP A 5 19.47 -15.25 11.39
C ASP A 5 18.35 -14.23 11.62
N PHE A 6 17.52 -14.00 10.60
CA PHE A 6 16.41 -13.07 10.66
C PHE A 6 15.34 -13.47 11.70
N ASP A 7 15.29 -14.74 12.13
CA ASP A 7 14.31 -15.20 13.12
C ASP A 7 14.73 -14.84 14.56
N THR A 8 15.88 -14.17 14.72
CA THR A 8 16.40 -13.68 16.02
C THR A 8 16.17 -12.19 16.27
N ASP A 9 15.33 -11.55 15.45
CA ASP A 9 14.99 -10.12 15.51
C ASP A 9 16.22 -9.17 15.51
N PRO A 10 17.16 -9.30 14.55
CA PRO A 10 18.33 -8.42 14.52
C PRO A 10 17.95 -6.96 14.26
N ASP A 11 18.77 -6.02 14.75
CA ASP A 11 18.53 -4.56 14.69
C ASP A 11 18.16 -4.04 13.29
N TRP A 12 18.78 -4.58 12.24
CA TRP A 12 18.53 -4.15 10.86
C TRP A 12 17.16 -4.60 10.35
N LEU A 13 16.65 -5.73 10.87
CA LEU A 13 15.36 -6.29 10.52
C LEU A 13 14.23 -5.55 11.23
N THR A 14 14.40 -5.26 12.53
CA THR A 14 13.41 -4.53 13.34
C THR A 14 13.31 -3.05 12.99
N GLY A 15 14.32 -2.50 12.31
CA GLY A 15 14.36 -1.09 11.93
C GLY A 15 14.51 -0.15 13.13
N VAL A 16 14.99 -0.64 14.28
CA VAL A 16 15.12 0.14 15.53
C VAL A 16 15.94 1.44 15.38
N LYS A 17 16.82 1.50 14.37
CA LYS A 17 17.65 2.67 14.04
C LYS A 17 17.01 3.63 13.03
N ASN A 18 15.85 3.29 12.48
CA ASN A 18 15.15 4.02 11.42
C ASN A 18 13.78 4.55 11.91
N LEU A 19 13.70 4.96 13.17
CA LEU A 19 12.50 5.57 13.72
C LEU A 19 12.33 7.00 13.16
N PRO A 20 11.11 7.39 12.73
CA PRO A 20 10.85 8.76 12.31
C PRO A 20 11.09 9.76 13.45
N ASN A 21 11.64 10.91 13.10
CA ASN A 21 11.75 12.04 14.02
C ASN A 21 10.34 12.48 14.46
N TYR A 22 10.14 12.57 15.77
CA TYR A 22 8.83 12.85 16.38
C TYR A 22 8.18 14.16 15.89
N TYR A 23 8.97 15.16 15.52
CA TYR A 23 8.47 16.50 15.18
C TYR A 23 8.13 16.67 13.71
N ASN A 24 8.94 16.13 12.80
CA ASN A 24 8.81 16.38 11.36
C ASN A 24 8.61 15.10 10.52
N GLY A 25 8.73 13.93 11.14
CA GLY A 25 8.61 12.62 10.50
C GLY A 25 9.79 12.21 9.61
N GLU A 26 10.92 12.91 9.68
CA GLU A 26 12.10 12.56 8.90
C GLU A 26 12.74 11.25 9.41
N ILE A 27 13.10 10.35 8.49
CA ILE A 27 14.01 9.24 8.78
C ILE A 27 15.33 9.52 8.06
N LYS A 28 16.38 9.90 8.80
CA LYS A 28 17.64 10.37 8.22
C LYS A 28 18.42 9.32 7.43
N ASN A 29 18.44 8.08 7.92
CA ASN A 29 19.33 7.02 7.42
C ASN A 29 18.66 6.05 6.44
N ALA A 30 17.37 6.20 6.16
CA ALA A 30 16.61 5.37 5.23
C ALA A 30 15.78 6.27 4.30
N PRO A 31 16.34 6.68 3.15
CA PRO A 31 15.61 7.51 2.20
C PRO A 31 14.49 6.72 1.53
N ALA A 32 13.35 7.36 1.30
CA ALA A 32 12.34 6.83 0.38
C ALA A 32 12.83 6.93 -1.07
N THR A 33 12.13 6.31 -2.01
CA THR A 33 12.47 6.40 -3.44
C THR A 33 11.33 6.99 -4.25
N LEU A 34 11.61 8.04 -5.00
CA LEU A 34 10.69 8.68 -5.93
C LEU A 34 11.10 8.34 -7.36
N ILE A 35 10.16 7.81 -8.15
CA ILE A 35 10.33 7.61 -9.59
C ILE A 35 9.24 8.40 -10.32
N VAL A 36 9.66 9.34 -11.16
CA VAL A 36 8.76 10.19 -11.96
C VAL A 36 8.72 9.66 -13.40
N VAL A 37 7.51 9.48 -13.92
CA VAL A 37 7.27 9.02 -15.29
C VAL A 37 6.42 10.05 -16.01
N ASP A 38 6.96 10.63 -17.08
CA ASP A 38 6.17 11.46 -18.00
C ASP A 38 5.23 10.57 -18.82
N LYS A 39 3.93 10.90 -18.78
CA LYS A 39 2.88 10.18 -19.51
C LYS A 39 2.45 10.92 -20.78
N GLY A 40 3.05 12.07 -21.05
CA GLY A 40 2.72 12.96 -22.17
C GLY A 40 1.44 13.76 -21.92
N ASN A 41 1.21 14.76 -22.78
CA ASN A 41 0.00 15.60 -22.77
C ASN A 41 -0.29 16.24 -21.39
N GLY A 42 0.76 16.61 -20.66
CA GLY A 42 0.64 17.22 -19.33
C GLY A 42 0.41 16.24 -18.18
N TRP A 43 0.32 14.94 -18.44
CA TRP A 43 0.19 13.92 -17.40
C TRP A 43 1.55 13.45 -16.89
N ILE A 44 1.71 13.43 -15.57
CA ILE A 44 2.92 12.94 -14.90
C ILE A 44 2.51 12.02 -13.76
N ASP A 45 3.19 10.87 -13.65
CA ASP A 45 3.05 9.97 -12.51
C ASP A 45 4.28 10.07 -11.61
N ALA A 46 4.06 10.37 -10.33
CA ALA A 46 5.09 10.36 -9.29
C ALA A 46 4.87 9.14 -8.38
N TYR A 47 5.71 8.12 -8.55
CA TYR A 47 5.68 6.90 -7.74
C TYR A 47 6.58 7.05 -6.52
N TRP A 48 6.01 6.95 -5.32
CA TRP A 48 6.72 6.94 -4.06
C TRP A 48 6.82 5.52 -3.54
N PHE A 49 8.04 5.01 -3.37
CA PHE A 49 8.36 3.69 -2.86
C PHE A 49 8.91 3.75 -1.45
N TYR A 50 8.47 2.77 -0.66
CA TYR A 50 8.80 2.60 0.75
C TYR A 50 9.37 1.19 0.93
N PHE A 51 10.55 1.10 1.53
CA PHE A 51 11.18 -0.18 1.83
C PHE A 51 11.05 -0.50 3.32
N TYR A 52 10.59 -1.71 3.61
CA TYR A 52 10.52 -2.25 4.96
C TYR A 52 11.47 -3.44 5.07
N SER A 53 12.25 -3.53 6.14
CA SER A 53 13.21 -4.64 6.29
C SER A 53 12.53 -6.00 6.46
N PHE A 54 11.29 -6.04 6.91
CA PHE A 54 10.53 -7.26 7.13
C PHE A 54 9.04 -7.01 7.06
N ASN A 55 8.34 -7.83 6.28
CA ASN A 55 6.88 -7.88 6.26
C ASN A 55 6.40 -9.03 7.16
N LEU A 56 5.62 -8.67 8.17
CA LEU A 56 4.84 -9.63 8.95
C LEU A 56 3.54 -9.93 8.22
N GLY A 57 3.43 -11.14 7.70
CA GLY A 57 2.28 -11.61 6.95
C GLY A 57 0.99 -11.61 7.79
N PRO A 58 -0.18 -11.65 7.13
CA PRO A 58 -1.44 -11.53 7.84
C PRO A 58 -1.79 -12.80 8.63
N PHE A 59 -2.77 -12.67 9.51
CA PHE A 59 -3.36 -13.76 10.29
C PHE A 59 -4.73 -14.13 9.72
N VAL A 60 -4.97 -15.41 9.51
CA VAL A 60 -6.25 -15.95 9.04
C VAL A 60 -6.98 -16.56 10.23
N MET A 61 -8.09 -15.93 10.66
CA MET A 61 -8.86 -16.38 11.85
C MET A 61 -8.00 -16.52 13.13
N GLY A 62 -6.97 -15.67 13.28
CA GLY A 62 -6.03 -15.72 14.40
C GLY A 62 -4.92 -16.77 14.28
N PHE A 63 -4.91 -17.58 13.21
CA PHE A 63 -3.79 -18.47 12.87
C PHE A 63 -2.82 -17.75 11.92
N GLY A 64 -1.52 -17.94 12.14
CA GLY A 64 -0.47 -17.28 11.36
C GLY A 64 0.72 -16.91 12.25
N PRO A 65 1.59 -16.00 11.78
CA PRO A 65 1.51 -15.28 10.50
C PRO A 65 1.78 -16.18 9.28
N PHE A 66 1.31 -15.76 8.10
CA PHE A 66 1.59 -16.43 6.83
C PHE A 66 2.05 -15.44 5.76
N GLY A 67 3.07 -15.80 4.97
CA GLY A 67 3.64 -14.91 3.96
C GLY A 67 4.64 -13.90 4.51
N ASP A 68 5.26 -14.19 5.65
CA ASP A 68 6.40 -13.45 6.17
C ASP A 68 7.54 -13.42 5.15
N HIS A 69 8.18 -12.27 5.00
CA HIS A 69 9.33 -12.17 4.14
C HIS A 69 10.26 -11.03 4.57
N VAL A 70 11.56 -11.31 4.46
CA VAL A 70 12.61 -10.29 4.63
C VAL A 70 12.56 -9.36 3.42
N GLY A 71 12.58 -8.06 3.66
CA GLY A 71 12.56 -7.03 2.64
C GLY A 71 11.22 -6.91 1.92
N ASP A 72 10.60 -5.74 1.97
CA ASP A 72 9.30 -5.50 1.37
C ASP A 72 9.24 -4.11 0.71
N TRP A 73 8.54 -4.04 -0.42
CA TRP A 73 8.39 -2.85 -1.25
C TRP A 73 6.93 -2.51 -1.45
N GLU A 74 6.52 -1.45 -0.75
CA GLU A 74 5.22 -0.82 -0.91
C GLU A 74 5.34 0.51 -1.63
N HIS A 75 4.23 0.98 -2.22
CA HIS A 75 4.27 2.23 -2.96
C HIS A 75 2.93 2.97 -3.07
N SER A 76 3.04 4.28 -3.22
CA SER A 76 1.93 5.12 -3.65
C SER A 76 2.25 5.80 -4.98
N LEU A 77 1.21 6.24 -5.67
CA LEU A 77 1.31 7.01 -6.90
C LEU A 77 0.52 8.30 -6.70
N VAL A 78 1.14 9.45 -6.96
CA VAL A 78 0.44 10.72 -7.17
C VAL A 78 0.47 11.04 -8.66
N ARG A 79 -0.70 11.13 -9.28
CA ARG A 79 -0.85 11.50 -10.69
C ARG A 79 -1.20 12.97 -10.80
N PHE A 80 -0.44 13.66 -11.63
CA PHE A 80 -0.58 15.08 -11.93
C PHE A 80 -1.13 15.29 -13.34
N TYR A 81 -1.87 16.38 -13.52
CA TYR A 81 -2.25 16.92 -14.81
C TYR A 81 -1.91 18.41 -14.85
N ASN A 82 -1.05 18.81 -15.78
CA ASN A 82 -0.55 20.19 -15.92
C ASN A 82 -0.03 20.79 -14.61
N GLY A 83 0.68 19.98 -13.81
CA GLY A 83 1.27 20.39 -12.54
C GLY A 83 0.35 20.29 -11.32
N GLU A 84 -0.94 20.00 -11.50
CA GLU A 84 -1.90 19.86 -10.40
C GLU A 84 -2.13 18.38 -10.04
N PRO A 85 -2.06 17.99 -8.75
CA PRO A 85 -2.32 16.61 -8.33
C PRO A 85 -3.81 16.26 -8.45
N VAL A 86 -4.11 15.16 -9.15
CA VAL A 86 -5.50 14.76 -9.45
C VAL A 86 -5.88 13.48 -8.71
N ILE A 87 -5.00 12.49 -8.69
CA ILE A 87 -5.28 11.15 -8.17
C ILE A 87 -4.13 10.71 -7.26
N VAL A 88 -4.48 10.03 -6.18
CA VAL A 88 -3.55 9.23 -5.40
C VAL A 88 -3.98 7.77 -5.48
N TRP A 89 -3.04 6.89 -5.79
CA TRP A 89 -3.23 5.45 -5.71
C TRP A 89 -2.32 4.88 -4.61
N MET A 90 -2.84 3.93 -3.85
CA MET A 90 -2.20 3.34 -2.68
C MET A 90 -2.09 1.83 -2.89
N SER A 91 -0.89 1.26 -2.79
CA SER A 91 -0.70 -0.19 -2.92
C SER A 91 -1.30 -0.93 -1.73
N ALA A 92 -1.93 -2.06 -1.99
CA ALA A 92 -2.37 -2.99 -0.97
C ALA A 92 -2.23 -4.40 -1.52
N HIS A 93 -1.26 -5.14 -0.99
CA HIS A 93 -0.88 -6.47 -1.45
C HIS A 93 -0.62 -6.47 -2.99
N GLY A 94 -1.17 -7.43 -3.73
CA GLY A 94 -1.03 -7.51 -5.18
C GLY A 94 -1.82 -6.44 -5.99
N GLY A 95 -2.46 -5.48 -5.33
CA GLY A 95 -3.32 -4.47 -5.95
C GLY A 95 -3.26 -3.13 -5.21
N GLY A 96 -4.41 -2.45 -5.11
CA GLY A 96 -4.50 -1.16 -4.43
C GLY A 96 -5.79 -0.40 -4.74
N GLY A 97 -5.92 0.79 -4.15
CA GLY A 97 -7.07 1.69 -4.33
C GLY A 97 -6.67 3.04 -4.91
N ALA A 98 -7.46 3.57 -5.85
CA ALA A 98 -7.31 4.94 -6.37
C ALA A 98 -8.37 5.87 -5.78
N TYR A 99 -7.96 7.09 -5.43
CA TYR A 99 -8.80 8.12 -4.84
C TYR A 99 -8.49 9.47 -5.49
N PHE A 100 -9.50 10.33 -5.61
CA PHE A 100 -9.26 11.71 -5.99
C PHE A 100 -8.45 12.44 -4.92
N TYR A 101 -7.33 13.06 -5.32
CA TYR A 101 -6.39 13.73 -4.42
C TYR A 101 -7.08 14.76 -3.51
N LYS A 102 -8.03 15.52 -4.05
CA LYS A 102 -8.79 16.55 -3.33
C LYS A 102 -9.61 16.02 -2.14
N ASN A 103 -9.95 14.74 -2.15
CA ASN A 103 -10.82 14.13 -1.14
C ASN A 103 -10.02 13.46 -0.01
N LEU A 104 -8.70 13.34 -0.14
CA LEU A 104 -7.85 12.73 0.89
C LEU A 104 -7.52 13.69 2.02
N GLU A 105 -7.32 13.15 3.22
CA GLU A 105 -6.76 13.87 4.36
C GLU A 105 -5.42 14.53 3.96
N LYS A 106 -5.19 15.74 4.48
CA LYS A 106 -3.96 16.51 4.25
C LYS A 106 -3.26 16.70 5.58
N TYR A 107 -1.93 16.59 5.57
CA TYR A 107 -1.14 16.76 6.78
C TYR A 107 -1.11 18.24 7.18
N SER A 108 -1.77 18.60 8.27
CA SER A 108 -1.85 19.99 8.77
C SER A 108 -2.27 20.96 7.66
N ASP A 109 -1.63 22.12 7.56
CA ASP A 109 -1.88 23.14 6.53
C ASP A 109 -1.07 22.90 5.23
N THR A 110 -0.51 21.69 5.06
CA THR A 110 0.26 21.34 3.86
C THR A 110 -0.63 20.81 2.73
N LYS A 111 -0.05 20.67 1.54
CA LYS A 111 -0.67 19.98 0.40
C LYS A 111 -0.33 18.48 0.36
N HIS A 112 0.27 17.91 1.40
CA HIS A 112 0.69 16.50 1.35
C HIS A 112 -0.47 15.59 1.78
N PRO A 113 -0.87 14.61 0.94
CA PRO A 113 -1.88 13.63 1.33
C PRO A 113 -1.33 12.73 2.44
N VAL A 114 -2.20 12.31 3.36
CA VAL A 114 -1.86 11.34 4.40
C VAL A 114 -2.25 9.94 3.92
N ILE A 115 -1.35 8.98 4.13
CA ILE A 115 -1.53 7.56 3.83
C ILE A 115 -1.23 6.78 5.12
N PHE A 116 -2.04 5.77 5.41
CA PHE A 116 -1.88 4.93 6.59
C PHE A 116 -1.37 3.56 6.18
N SER A 117 -0.16 3.21 6.64
CA SER A 117 0.45 1.90 6.42
C SER A 117 -0.11 0.89 7.42
N ALA A 118 -0.52 -0.28 6.94
CA ALA A 118 -0.96 -1.37 7.78
C ALA A 118 0.20 -1.90 8.63
N ARG A 119 -0.12 -2.30 9.86
CA ARG A 119 0.86 -2.93 10.76
C ARG A 119 1.21 -4.33 10.23
N GLY A 120 2.48 -4.53 9.94
CA GLY A 120 3.02 -5.83 9.53
C GLY A 120 3.00 -6.04 8.02
N THR A 121 1.84 -5.92 7.39
CA THR A 121 1.63 -6.16 5.94
C THR A 121 1.95 -4.95 5.06
N HIS A 122 2.08 -3.76 5.66
CA HIS A 122 2.42 -2.49 5.02
C HIS A 122 1.50 -1.99 3.90
N ALA A 123 0.37 -2.65 3.66
CA ALA A 123 -0.65 -2.18 2.74
C ALA A 123 -1.10 -0.75 3.11
N ASN A 124 -1.28 0.08 2.09
CA ASN A 124 -1.54 1.49 2.22
C ASN A 124 -3.04 1.81 2.09
N TYR A 125 -3.56 2.55 3.05
CA TYR A 125 -4.97 2.89 3.15
C TYR A 125 -5.21 4.39 3.32
N PRO A 126 -6.38 4.89 2.88
CA PRO A 126 -6.74 6.31 2.99
C PRO A 126 -7.28 6.70 4.38
N SER A 127 -7.47 5.74 5.29
CA SER A 127 -7.94 5.98 6.65
C SER A 127 -7.34 4.96 7.62
N THR A 128 -7.40 5.30 8.90
CA THR A 128 -7.20 4.35 10.00
C THR A 128 -8.35 3.34 10.09
N GLY A 129 -8.16 2.27 10.86
CA GLY A 129 -9.17 1.24 11.15
C GLY A 129 -8.79 -0.14 10.63
N GLN A 130 -9.77 -1.04 10.67
CA GLN A 130 -9.69 -2.41 10.17
C GLN A 130 -10.12 -2.47 8.69
N HIS A 131 -9.28 -3.05 7.84
CA HIS A 131 -9.51 -3.15 6.41
C HIS A 131 -9.58 -4.61 5.98
N ALA A 132 -10.79 -5.14 5.85
CA ALA A 132 -10.99 -6.49 5.31
C ALA A 132 -10.55 -6.58 3.85
N HIS A 133 -9.75 -7.60 3.52
CA HIS A 133 -9.25 -7.84 2.17
C HIS A 133 -9.24 -9.33 1.83
N ASP A 134 -9.45 -9.63 0.55
CA ASP A 134 -9.37 -10.94 -0.12
C ASP A 134 -10.30 -12.08 0.37
N ILE A 135 -10.72 -12.11 1.64
CA ILE A 135 -11.66 -13.10 2.20
C ILE A 135 -12.84 -12.36 2.90
N PRO A 136 -14.09 -12.83 2.76
CA PRO A 136 -15.26 -12.22 3.41
C PRO A 136 -15.21 -12.21 4.94
N TYR A 137 -16.11 -11.44 5.55
CA TYR A 137 -16.36 -11.40 7.01
C TYR A 137 -15.17 -10.98 7.87
N SER A 138 -14.23 -10.19 7.32
CA SER A 138 -13.06 -9.68 8.04
C SER A 138 -12.18 -10.78 8.64
N ILE A 139 -12.25 -11.98 8.05
CA ILE A 139 -11.43 -13.17 8.40
C ILE A 139 -9.95 -12.90 8.19
N LEU A 140 -9.67 -12.05 7.19
CA LEU A 140 -8.36 -11.55 6.84
C LEU A 140 -8.48 -10.02 6.78
N SER A 141 -7.72 -9.33 7.63
CA SER A 141 -7.81 -7.87 7.74
C SER A 141 -6.46 -7.27 8.05
N ASP A 142 -6.23 -6.13 7.44
CA ASP A 142 -5.18 -5.21 7.81
C ASP A 142 -5.66 -4.22 8.86
N PHE A 143 -4.73 -3.70 9.65
CA PHE A 143 -5.02 -2.73 10.70
C PHE A 143 -4.10 -1.53 10.56
N THR A 144 -4.71 -0.36 10.56
CA THR A 144 -4.02 0.93 10.41
C THR A 144 -4.37 1.85 11.57
N ASP A 145 -3.40 2.61 12.04
CA ASP A 145 -3.58 3.69 13.01
C ASP A 145 -2.78 4.93 12.56
N ARG A 146 -2.83 6.01 13.36
CA ARG A 146 -2.12 7.25 13.00
C ARG A 146 -0.60 7.12 13.15
N GLY A 147 -0.14 6.22 14.02
CA GLY A 147 1.28 5.96 14.28
C GLY A 147 2.14 7.22 14.50
N PRO A 148 3.48 7.05 14.45
CA PRO A 148 4.38 8.17 14.21
C PRO A 148 4.30 8.60 12.75
N LEU A 149 4.37 9.91 12.51
CA LEU A 149 4.46 10.45 11.15
C LEU A 149 5.77 10.00 10.49
N TRP A 150 5.69 9.44 9.29
CA TRP A 150 6.82 9.37 8.37
C TRP A 150 6.59 10.35 7.23
N ASN A 151 7.55 11.25 7.01
CA ASN A 151 7.51 12.24 5.94
C ASN A 151 8.60 11.97 4.88
N PRO A 152 8.28 11.21 3.82
CA PRO A 152 9.21 10.88 2.75
C PRO A 152 9.80 12.10 2.01
N SER A 153 9.10 13.24 2.01
CA SER A 153 9.55 14.45 1.29
C SER A 153 10.81 15.09 1.90
N LEU A 154 11.16 14.72 3.14
CA LEU A 154 12.36 15.23 3.82
C LEU A 154 13.63 14.43 3.51
N ASN A 155 13.51 13.18 3.08
CA ASN A 155 14.66 12.32 2.74
C ASN A 155 14.28 11.29 1.69
N TYR A 156 14.66 11.53 0.43
CA TYR A 156 14.34 10.64 -0.68
C TYR A 156 15.38 10.71 -1.80
N LEU A 157 15.54 9.57 -2.49
CA LEU A 157 16.24 9.46 -3.76
C LEU A 157 15.25 9.70 -4.89
N ALA A 158 15.59 10.49 -5.91
CA ALA A 158 14.71 10.78 -7.03
C ALA A 158 15.27 10.32 -8.36
N TYR A 159 14.39 9.74 -9.17
CA TYR A 159 14.70 9.24 -10.50
C TYR A 159 13.59 9.62 -11.47
N THR A 160 13.93 9.66 -12.76
CA THR A 160 12.97 9.63 -13.86
C THR A 160 13.12 8.32 -14.62
N TYR A 161 12.03 7.83 -15.21
CA TYR A 161 12.02 6.60 -16.00
C TYR A 161 11.23 6.79 -17.28
N ASP A 162 11.86 6.53 -18.43
CA ASP A 162 11.26 6.68 -19.76
C ASP A 162 10.67 5.38 -20.32
N GLY A 163 10.85 4.26 -19.61
CA GLY A 163 10.43 2.94 -20.03
C GLY A 163 11.56 2.02 -20.52
N ASP A 164 12.76 2.57 -20.73
CA ASP A 164 13.97 1.85 -21.07
C ASP A 164 15.06 2.11 -20.03
N LYS A 165 15.26 3.38 -19.65
CA LYS A 165 16.36 3.82 -18.80
C LYS A 165 15.88 4.66 -17.62
N VAL A 166 16.63 4.53 -16.54
CA VAL A 166 16.48 5.32 -15.32
C VAL A 166 17.50 6.45 -15.34
N TYR A 167 17.07 7.67 -15.03
CA TYR A 167 17.94 8.84 -14.90
C TYR A 167 17.80 9.43 -13.50
N MET A 168 18.92 9.84 -12.89
CA MET A 168 18.91 10.50 -11.59
C MET A 168 18.26 11.90 -11.70
N ALA A 169 17.41 12.25 -10.73
CA ALA A 169 16.60 13.46 -10.77
C ALA A 169 16.85 14.42 -9.59
N ASN A 170 17.92 14.20 -8.82
CA ASN A 170 18.31 14.99 -7.64
C ASN A 170 17.17 15.12 -6.62
N GLY A 171 17.02 14.13 -5.74
CA GLY A 171 15.97 14.09 -4.72
C GLY A 171 16.12 15.13 -3.62
N SER A 172 16.05 14.71 -2.36
CA SER A 172 16.19 15.64 -1.23
C SER A 172 17.59 16.27 -1.15
N GLU A 173 18.60 15.58 -1.67
CA GLU A 173 19.99 16.06 -1.74
C GLU A 173 20.56 15.87 -3.17
N PRO A 174 21.16 16.90 -3.78
CA PRO A 174 21.72 16.79 -5.12
C PRO A 174 22.79 15.70 -5.25
N PHE A 175 22.74 14.93 -6.34
CA PHE A 175 23.69 13.86 -6.68
C PHE A 175 23.77 12.68 -5.69
N ARG A 176 22.90 12.62 -4.68
CA ARG A 176 22.93 11.56 -3.67
C ARG A 176 22.70 10.18 -4.27
N GLU A 177 21.89 10.10 -5.32
CA GLU A 177 21.55 8.86 -6.03
C GLU A 177 22.80 8.13 -6.55
N ALA A 178 23.84 8.88 -6.96
CA ALA A 178 25.08 8.31 -7.45
C ALA A 178 25.81 7.46 -6.40
N ALA A 179 25.66 7.77 -5.11
CA ALA A 179 26.26 7.00 -4.03
C ALA A 179 25.60 5.61 -3.83
N TYR A 180 24.37 5.43 -4.33
CA TYR A 180 23.62 4.18 -4.24
C TYR A 180 23.82 3.27 -5.47
N GLY A 181 24.51 3.75 -6.51
CA GLY A 181 24.77 2.99 -7.73
C GLY A 181 23.50 2.55 -8.47
N ASP A 182 23.55 1.38 -9.10
CA ASP A 182 22.48 0.87 -9.98
C ASP A 182 21.50 -0.07 -9.27
N TRP A 183 21.27 0.08 -7.96
CA TRP A 183 20.43 -0.81 -7.17
C TRP A 183 19.00 -0.97 -7.71
N LEU A 184 18.44 0.07 -8.35
CA LEU A 184 17.11 0.02 -8.98
C LEU A 184 17.01 -1.01 -10.11
N GLN A 185 18.13 -1.35 -10.75
CA GLN A 185 18.18 -2.32 -11.85
C GLN A 185 18.20 -3.77 -11.35
N TYR A 186 18.24 -4.01 -10.04
CA TYR A 186 18.16 -5.34 -9.49
C TYR A 186 16.78 -5.96 -9.78
N GLY A 187 16.74 -6.89 -10.74
CA GLY A 187 15.52 -7.56 -11.20
C GLY A 187 15.12 -8.80 -10.42
N GLY A 188 15.76 -9.06 -9.26
CA GLY A 188 15.41 -10.17 -8.40
C GLY A 188 14.37 -9.80 -7.34
N THR A 189 13.98 -10.80 -6.57
CA THR A 189 13.23 -10.62 -5.32
C THR A 189 14.15 -10.03 -4.25
N TRP A 190 13.64 -9.07 -3.48
CA TRP A 190 14.38 -8.46 -2.37
C TRP A 190 14.30 -9.33 -1.12
N GLY A 191 15.42 -9.41 -0.39
CA GLY A 191 15.53 -10.18 0.85
C GLY A 191 16.00 -11.62 0.71
N ASP A 192 15.56 -12.45 1.64
CA ASP A 192 15.90 -13.86 1.74
C ASP A 192 15.00 -14.73 0.87
N LYS A 193 15.51 -15.91 0.50
CA LYS A 193 14.71 -16.90 -0.21
C LYS A 193 13.81 -17.63 0.77
N LYS A 194 12.65 -18.03 0.27
CA LYS A 194 11.72 -18.92 0.97
C LYS A 194 12.46 -20.09 1.60
N LEU A 195 12.21 -20.31 2.89
CA LEU A 195 12.78 -21.43 3.62
C LEU A 195 12.28 -22.78 3.06
N PRO A 196 13.14 -23.81 3.02
CA PRO A 196 12.73 -25.16 2.67
C PRO A 196 11.60 -25.68 3.57
N PRO A 197 10.70 -26.55 3.07
CA PRO A 197 9.65 -27.18 3.87
C PRO A 197 10.11 -27.88 5.15
N GLU A 198 11.36 -28.37 5.17
CA GLU A 198 11.96 -29.11 6.28
C GLU A 198 12.59 -28.19 7.35
N ASP A 199 12.72 -26.88 7.09
CA ASP A 199 13.25 -25.94 8.07
C ASP A 199 12.31 -25.86 9.27
N PRO A 200 12.81 -25.99 10.52
CA PRO A 200 11.96 -26.00 11.72
C PRO A 200 11.18 -24.68 11.94
N ARG A 201 11.65 -23.57 11.35
CA ARG A 201 10.98 -22.27 11.42
C ARG A 201 9.84 -22.15 10.41
N GLN A 202 9.79 -23.05 9.42
CA GLN A 202 8.82 -23.02 8.34
C GLN A 202 7.58 -23.85 8.70
N HIS A 203 6.41 -23.30 8.40
CA HIS A 203 5.12 -23.97 8.63
C HIS A 203 4.24 -23.84 7.39
N TRP A 204 3.62 -24.95 6.99
CA TRP A 204 2.66 -24.97 5.91
C TRP A 204 1.25 -24.73 6.43
N SER A 205 0.45 -23.96 5.67
CA SER A 205 -0.99 -23.92 5.81
C SER A 205 -1.68 -24.09 4.45
N PRO A 206 -2.98 -24.42 4.43
CA PRO A 206 -3.75 -24.43 3.18
C PRO A 206 -3.84 -23.08 2.46
N PHE A 207 -3.50 -21.98 3.13
CA PHE A 207 -3.56 -20.63 2.57
C PHE A 207 -2.22 -20.20 1.99
N GLU A 208 -1.14 -20.32 2.78
CA GLU A 208 0.23 -19.96 2.39
C GLU A 208 1.26 -20.55 3.39
N TRP A 209 2.53 -20.56 3.00
CA TRP A 209 3.66 -20.85 3.90
C TRP A 209 3.91 -19.71 4.89
N LYS A 210 4.53 -20.01 6.05
CA LYS A 210 4.95 -18.97 6.99
C LYS A 210 5.92 -18.00 6.32
N TYR A 211 7.06 -18.48 5.81
CA TYR A 211 8.04 -17.64 5.10
C TYR A 211 7.97 -17.83 3.58
N ILE A 212 7.99 -16.74 2.83
CA ILE A 212 8.00 -16.71 1.36
C ILE A 212 9.13 -15.81 0.82
N ASP A 213 9.30 -15.78 -0.50
CA ASP A 213 10.19 -14.81 -1.15
C ASP A 213 9.62 -13.39 -1.03
N GLY A 214 10.48 -12.40 -0.81
CA GLY A 214 10.08 -10.99 -0.88
C GLY A 214 9.72 -10.53 -2.30
N PRO A 215 9.18 -9.30 -2.46
CA PRO A 215 8.73 -8.80 -3.75
C PRO A 215 9.89 -8.39 -4.67
N GLU A 216 9.58 -8.26 -5.97
CA GLU A 216 10.45 -7.57 -6.92
C GLU A 216 10.51 -6.06 -6.64
N GLY A 217 11.58 -5.42 -7.11
CA GLY A 217 11.87 -4.01 -6.86
C GLY A 217 10.98 -3.00 -7.60
N PRO A 218 11.23 -1.69 -7.39
CA PRO A 218 10.39 -0.60 -7.92
C PRO A 218 10.12 -0.64 -9.43
N LEU A 219 11.13 -0.94 -10.25
CA LEU A 219 10.98 -0.95 -11.72
C LEU A 219 10.01 -2.02 -12.23
N HIS A 220 9.73 -3.04 -11.41
CA HIS A 220 8.81 -4.14 -11.75
C HIS A 220 7.34 -3.84 -11.41
N LYS A 221 7.05 -2.67 -10.84
CA LYS A 221 5.70 -2.29 -10.37
C LYS A 221 4.82 -1.64 -11.46
N ASN A 222 5.05 -2.00 -12.74
CA ASN A 222 4.29 -1.52 -13.91
C ASN A 222 4.20 0.01 -13.98
N LEU A 223 5.35 0.69 -14.02
CA LEU A 223 5.45 2.15 -13.94
C LEU A 223 4.91 2.88 -15.17
N LEU A 224 4.85 2.21 -16.33
CA LEU A 224 4.36 2.78 -17.59
C LEU A 224 2.84 2.68 -17.77
N ARG A 225 2.11 2.12 -16.81
CA ARG A 225 0.65 1.98 -16.89
C ARG A 225 -0.06 3.29 -17.22
N ILE A 226 -1.02 3.23 -18.14
CA ILE A 226 -1.87 4.37 -18.51
C ILE A 226 -2.92 4.59 -17.42
N SER A 227 -3.54 3.52 -16.94
CA SER A 227 -4.52 3.58 -15.86
C SER A 227 -3.83 3.70 -14.50
N PRO A 228 -4.34 4.49 -13.53
CA PRO A 228 -3.73 4.59 -12.20
C PRO A 228 -3.66 3.25 -11.47
N CYS A 229 -4.66 2.39 -11.67
CA CYS A 229 -4.74 1.07 -11.03
C CYS A 229 -3.77 0.07 -11.68
N GLN A 230 -2.96 -0.60 -10.87
CA GLN A 230 -1.92 -1.53 -11.33
C GLN A 230 -2.45 -2.84 -11.93
N ARG A 231 -3.50 -3.42 -11.34
CA ARG A 231 -4.11 -4.70 -11.73
C ARG A 231 -5.62 -4.64 -11.56
N HIS A 232 -6.35 -5.31 -12.45
CA HIS A 232 -7.78 -5.57 -12.28
C HIS A 232 -7.97 -6.81 -11.40
N LYS A 233 -8.89 -6.76 -10.43
CA LYS A 233 -9.29 -7.96 -9.69
C LYS A 233 -9.89 -8.97 -10.68
N TRP A 234 -9.70 -10.27 -10.45
CA TRP A 234 -10.10 -11.33 -11.40
C TRP A 234 -11.60 -11.37 -11.70
N TRP A 235 -12.44 -10.82 -10.82
CA TRP A 235 -13.89 -10.67 -10.99
C TRP A 235 -14.32 -9.36 -11.68
N ASN A 236 -13.40 -8.43 -11.96
CA ASN A 236 -13.72 -7.18 -12.65
C ASN A 236 -13.65 -7.38 -14.17
N PHE A 237 -14.72 -7.91 -14.76
CA PHE A 237 -14.82 -8.20 -16.19
C PHE A 237 -14.68 -6.95 -17.09
N TRP A 238 -14.91 -5.76 -16.55
CA TRP A 238 -14.85 -4.49 -17.28
C TRP A 238 -13.44 -3.91 -17.34
N SER A 239 -12.48 -4.44 -16.58
CA SER A 239 -11.10 -3.93 -16.48
C SER A 239 -11.05 -2.41 -16.25
N GLY A 240 -12.06 -1.85 -15.58
CA GLY A 240 -12.08 -0.43 -15.23
C GLY A 240 -11.22 -0.16 -14.00
N CYS A 241 -10.51 0.97 -13.98
CA CYS A 241 -9.94 1.51 -12.74
C CYS A 241 -11.00 2.41 -12.11
N ASN A 242 -11.54 1.99 -10.97
CA ASN A 242 -12.47 2.81 -10.21
C ASN A 242 -11.66 3.78 -9.34
N VAL A 243 -11.64 5.05 -9.75
CA VAL A 243 -11.09 6.16 -8.96
C VAL A 243 -12.21 6.69 -8.07
N ARG A 244 -12.11 6.43 -6.78
CA ARG A 244 -13.18 6.69 -5.82
C ARG A 244 -13.25 8.17 -5.46
N ASN A 245 -14.47 8.69 -5.37
CA ASN A 245 -14.74 9.99 -4.75
C ASN A 245 -14.78 9.87 -3.23
N TYR A 246 -15.44 8.85 -2.69
CA TYR A 246 -15.48 8.65 -1.25
C TYR A 246 -14.31 7.79 -0.74
N ILE A 247 -13.77 8.19 0.41
CA ILE A 247 -12.79 7.38 1.13
C ILE A 247 -13.50 6.14 1.67
N LYS A 248 -12.91 4.97 1.42
CA LYS A 248 -13.31 3.74 2.10
C LYS A 248 -12.66 3.75 3.48
N TYR A 249 -13.46 4.04 4.49
CA TYR A 249 -13.01 3.99 5.88
C TYR A 249 -12.82 2.55 6.34
N GLY A 250 -11.80 2.31 7.17
CA GLY A 250 -11.65 1.05 7.90
C GLY A 250 -12.65 0.98 9.05
N ASP A 251 -13.11 -0.23 9.36
CA ASP A 251 -14.06 -0.50 10.43
C ASP A 251 -13.38 -0.26 11.81
N GLY A 252 -14.08 0.31 12.81
CA GLY A 252 -13.56 0.47 14.18
C GLY A 252 -13.69 1.86 14.81
N PHE A 253 -12.66 2.36 15.52
CA PHE A 253 -12.74 3.52 16.46
C PHE A 253 -13.31 4.84 15.86
N PHE A 254 -13.38 4.96 14.53
CA PHE A 254 -14.01 6.07 13.80
C PHE A 254 -15.32 5.70 13.09
N ASP A 255 -15.97 4.59 13.46
CA ASP A 255 -17.30 4.18 12.97
C ASP A 255 -18.36 5.29 13.17
N GLN A 256 -18.06 6.31 13.97
CA GLN A 256 -18.90 7.49 14.20
C GLN A 256 -18.56 8.71 13.33
N GLU A 257 -17.38 8.80 12.70
CA GLU A 257 -16.95 10.00 11.94
C GLU A 257 -16.99 9.83 10.40
N GLY A 258 -17.26 8.61 9.91
CA GLY A 258 -17.39 8.31 8.48
C GLY A 258 -18.84 7.99 8.07
N ASN A 259 -19.73 8.98 8.09
CA ASN A 259 -21.16 8.84 7.76
C ASN A 259 -21.46 8.45 6.28
N ASN A 260 -20.44 8.00 5.52
CA ASN A 260 -20.50 7.77 4.07
C ASN A 260 -19.97 6.40 3.64
N SER A 261 -19.73 5.45 4.57
CA SER A 261 -19.56 4.05 4.19
C SER A 261 -20.91 3.48 3.74
N CYS A 262 -20.94 2.79 2.59
CA CYS A 262 -22.14 2.12 2.11
C CYS A 262 -22.70 1.07 3.09
N GLY A 263 -21.90 0.61 4.07
CA GLY A 263 -22.38 -0.15 5.24
C GLY A 263 -23.50 0.55 6.03
N ASN A 264 -23.48 1.90 6.08
CA ASN A 264 -24.55 2.69 6.71
C ASN A 264 -25.81 2.82 5.84
N LEU A 265 -25.72 2.60 4.52
CA LEU A 265 -26.91 2.58 3.66
C LEU A 265 -27.78 1.35 3.95
N TYR A 266 -27.16 0.21 4.28
CA TYR A 266 -27.90 -0.96 4.77
C TYR A 266 -28.64 -0.68 6.08
N ASN A 267 -28.13 0.22 6.93
CA ASN A 267 -28.82 0.64 8.16
C ASN A 267 -30.11 1.44 7.90
N LEU A 268 -30.27 2.00 6.69
CA LEU A 268 -31.51 2.65 6.25
C LEU A 268 -32.56 1.64 5.73
N ILE A 269 -32.16 0.40 5.45
CA ILE A 269 -33.03 -0.63 4.88
C ILE A 269 -33.88 -1.25 5.99
N ARG A 270 -35.19 -1.00 5.92
CA ARG A 270 -36.20 -1.67 6.76
C ARG A 270 -37.21 -2.40 5.87
N PRO A 271 -37.68 -3.59 6.26
CA PRO A 271 -37.45 -4.30 7.52
C PRO A 271 -36.09 -5.03 7.61
N GLY A 272 -35.61 -5.34 8.82
CA GLY A 272 -34.27 -5.89 9.06
C GLY A 272 -33.96 -7.21 8.34
N ILE A 273 -34.98 -8.01 7.99
CA ILE A 273 -34.81 -9.22 7.17
C ILE A 273 -34.31 -8.87 5.77
N LEU A 274 -34.80 -7.77 5.18
CA LEU A 274 -34.36 -7.32 3.87
C LEU A 274 -32.91 -6.85 3.90
N LYS A 275 -32.51 -6.18 4.99
CA LYS A 275 -31.10 -5.84 5.27
C LYS A 275 -30.24 -7.11 5.28
N THR A 276 -30.58 -8.12 6.08
CA THR A 276 -29.80 -9.37 6.18
C THR A 276 -29.74 -10.11 4.85
N VAL A 277 -30.85 -10.18 4.11
CA VAL A 277 -30.88 -10.81 2.77
C VAL A 277 -29.98 -10.05 1.80
N LEU A 278 -30.04 -8.72 1.76
CA LEU A 278 -29.19 -7.93 0.88
C LEU A 278 -27.71 -8.05 1.28
N GLU A 279 -27.36 -7.92 2.55
CA GLU A 279 -25.98 -8.13 3.04
C GLU A 279 -25.46 -9.52 2.66
N THR A 280 -26.30 -10.55 2.78
CA THR A 280 -25.95 -11.94 2.45
C THR A 280 -25.83 -12.17 0.94
N VAL A 281 -26.77 -11.67 0.14
CA VAL A 281 -26.79 -11.87 -1.32
C VAL A 281 -25.70 -11.05 -2.02
N THR A 282 -25.37 -9.89 -1.47
CA THR A 282 -24.36 -8.99 -2.05
C THR A 282 -22.97 -9.17 -1.42
N TRP A 283 -22.83 -10.15 -0.51
CA TRP A 283 -21.61 -10.39 0.28
C TRP A 283 -21.06 -9.11 0.93
N GLY A 284 -21.95 -8.22 1.36
CA GLY A 284 -21.62 -6.88 1.90
C GLY A 284 -20.88 -5.93 0.95
N GLY A 285 -20.53 -6.36 -0.26
CA GLY A 285 -19.61 -5.66 -1.15
C GLY A 285 -20.17 -5.29 -2.51
N TRP A 286 -21.11 -6.07 -3.08
CA TRP A 286 -21.56 -5.85 -4.46
C TRP A 286 -22.51 -4.66 -4.59
N PHE A 287 -23.42 -4.47 -3.61
CA PHE A 287 -24.24 -3.27 -3.55
C PHE A 287 -23.36 -2.03 -3.33
N CYS A 288 -22.36 -2.12 -2.46
CA CYS A 288 -21.44 -1.01 -2.23
C CYS A 288 -20.53 -0.71 -3.41
N TRP A 289 -20.14 -1.73 -4.16
CA TRP A 289 -19.46 -1.56 -5.43
C TRP A 289 -20.36 -0.91 -6.49
N ILE A 290 -21.64 -1.29 -6.58
CA ILE A 290 -22.62 -0.66 -7.47
C ILE A 290 -22.89 0.80 -7.04
N MET A 291 -23.04 1.06 -5.75
CA MET A 291 -23.26 2.39 -5.21
C MET A 291 -22.03 3.28 -5.40
N ASP A 292 -20.81 2.79 -5.16
CA ASP A 292 -19.56 3.49 -5.50
C ASP A 292 -19.51 3.77 -7.02
N LEU A 293 -19.89 2.83 -7.88
CA LEU A 293 -19.90 3.04 -9.33
C LEU A 293 -20.89 4.10 -9.79
N ILE A 294 -22.06 4.20 -9.14
CA ILE A 294 -23.14 5.13 -9.53
C ILE A 294 -22.94 6.50 -8.88
N PHE A 295 -22.51 6.54 -7.62
CA PHE A 295 -22.52 7.74 -6.78
C PHE A 295 -21.13 8.27 -6.42
N GLY A 296 -20.05 7.51 -6.64
CA GLY A 296 -18.68 8.03 -6.71
C GLY A 296 -17.64 7.35 -5.86
#